data_AF-A0A2M6YZK7-F1
#
_entry.id   AF-A0A2M6YZK7-F1
#
_cell.length_a   1.000
_cell.length_b   1.000
_cell.length_c   1.000
_cell.angle_alpha   90.00
_cell.angle_beta   90.00
_cell.angle_gamma   90.00
#
_symmetry.space_group_name_H-M   'P 1'
#
loop_
_entity.id
_entity.type
_entity.pdbx_description
1 polymer ?
#
loop_
_entity_poly.entity_id
_entity_poly.type
_entity_poly.pdbx_seq_one_letter_code
_entity_poly.pdbx_strand_id
1 'polypeptide(L)'
;MVELFQGGLNMHVKRLTLRILTVVLLALAFVCSTLRAQTFDAIKKQVKVHTLANGMKFIVLERHDAPVVSFHTYADVGSAQEVDGITGISHILEHMAFKGTKTVGTKDYAAESKLLDEMDQLYDKLVRERNTVKPDTAKIKALQEEFDKVGKAAQDLVVVQEYWDLIM
;
A
#
# COMPACT_ATOMS: atom_id res chain seq x y z
N MET A 1 52.54 55.20 -23.11
CA MET A 1 51.26 55.85 -22.75
C MET A 1 50.05 54.95 -23.07
N VAL A 2 50.13 53.65 -22.76
CA VAL A 2 49.07 52.65 -23.07
C VAL A 2 48.65 51.85 -21.81
N GLU A 3 49.55 51.64 -20.84
CA GLU A 3 49.25 50.88 -19.62
C GLU A 3 48.34 51.60 -18.60
N LEU A 4 48.38 52.94 -18.54
CA LEU A 4 47.54 53.72 -17.60
C LEU A 4 46.05 53.70 -17.97
N PHE A 5 45.71 53.50 -19.24
CA PHE A 5 44.32 53.40 -19.71
C PHE A 5 43.74 51.99 -19.50
N GLN A 6 44.57 50.94 -19.53
CA GLN A 6 44.14 49.56 -19.28
C GLN A 6 43.87 49.27 -17.79
N GLY A 7 44.60 49.91 -16.86
CA GLY A 7 44.38 49.76 -15.41
C GLY A 7 43.05 50.32 -14.91
N GLY A 8 42.61 51.47 -15.45
CA GLY A 8 41.35 52.11 -15.08
C GLY A 8 40.11 51.36 -15.58
N LEU A 9 40.17 50.82 -16.80
CA LEU A 9 39.09 50.02 -17.40
C LEU A 9 38.91 48.68 -16.67
N ASN A 10 40.00 47.99 -16.33
CA ASN A 10 39.96 46.74 -15.55
C ASN A 10 39.38 46.94 -14.14
N MET A 11 39.65 48.09 -13.50
CA MET A 11 39.11 48.38 -12.18
C MET A 11 37.60 48.68 -12.22
N HIS A 12 37.10 49.32 -13.28
CA HIS A 12 35.66 49.56 -13.47
C HIS A 12 34.89 48.27 -13.79
N VAL A 13 35.45 47.40 -14.65
CA VAL A 13 34.85 46.09 -14.97
C VAL A 13 34.82 45.21 -13.72
N LYS A 14 35.89 45.15 -12.92
CA LYS A 14 35.92 44.40 -11.65
C LYS A 14 34.93 44.93 -10.61
N ARG A 15 34.73 46.24 -10.53
CA ARG A 15 33.72 46.85 -9.63
C ARG A 15 32.30 46.57 -10.10
N LEU A 16 32.06 46.55 -11.42
CA LEU A 16 30.76 46.23 -12.00
C LEU A 16 30.42 44.75 -11.84
N THR A 17 31.36 43.84 -12.11
CA THR A 17 31.16 42.40 -11.89
C THR A 17 30.96 42.06 -10.42
N LEU A 18 31.68 42.71 -9.51
CA LEU A 18 31.48 42.54 -8.06
C LEU A 18 30.08 43.00 -7.63
N ARG A 19 29.59 44.15 -8.14
CA ARG A 19 28.22 44.63 -7.85
C ARG A 19 27.15 43.68 -8.40
N ILE A 20 27.32 43.19 -9.62
CA ILE A 20 26.40 42.21 -10.22
C ILE A 20 26.39 40.92 -9.39
N LEU A 21 27.56 40.42 -8.99
CA LEU A 21 27.67 39.23 -8.15
C LEU A 21 26.99 39.43 -6.79
N THR A 22 27.16 40.59 -6.15
CA THR A 22 26.48 40.91 -4.89
C THR A 22 24.97 40.98 -5.06
N VAL A 23 24.46 41.57 -6.15
CA VAL A 23 23.01 41.63 -6.43
C VAL A 23 22.45 40.23 -6.70
N VAL A 24 23.17 39.39 -7.45
CA VAL A 24 22.76 38.00 -7.69
C VAL A 24 22.74 37.20 -6.39
N LEU A 25 23.75 37.34 -5.53
CA LEU A 25 23.80 36.69 -4.21
C LEU A 25 22.65 37.14 -3.31
N LEU A 26 22.34 38.45 -3.28
CA LEU A 26 21.22 38.98 -2.50
C LEU A 26 19.87 38.51 -3.05
N ALA A 27 19.71 38.45 -4.36
CA ALA A 27 18.51 37.90 -4.99
C ALA A 27 18.34 36.41 -4.70
N LEU A 28 19.43 35.63 -4.74
CA LEU A 28 19.43 34.21 -4.42
C LEU A 28 19.09 33.95 -2.94
N ALA A 29 19.65 34.76 -2.03
CA ALA A 29 19.33 34.70 -0.61
C ALA A 29 17.85 35.05 -0.34
N PHE A 30 17.33 36.07 -1.03
CA PHE A 30 15.92 36.45 -0.94
C PHE A 30 14.98 35.35 -1.43
N VAL A 31 15.27 34.72 -2.57
CA VAL A 31 14.49 33.58 -3.07
C VAL A 31 14.55 32.40 -2.10
N CYS A 32 15.73 32.08 -1.55
CA CYS A 32 15.89 30.99 -0.59
C CYS A 32 15.08 31.22 0.69
N SER A 33 14.96 32.47 1.16
CA SER A 33 14.12 32.82 2.32
C SER A 33 12.61 32.71 2.07
N THR A 34 12.16 32.60 0.81
CA THR A 34 10.74 32.36 0.49
C THR A 34 10.38 30.89 0.37
N LEU A 35 11.36 29.97 0.39
CA LEU A 35 11.12 28.54 0.42
C LEU A 35 10.59 28.14 1.81
N ARG A 36 9.29 27.90 1.91
CA ARG A 36 8.70 27.30 3.11
C ARG A 36 9.08 25.82 3.15
N ALA A 37 10.02 25.47 4.03
CA ALA A 37 10.22 24.09 4.42
C ALA A 37 8.97 23.59 5.15
N GLN A 38 8.45 22.40 4.78
CA GLN A 38 7.44 21.74 5.58
C GLN A 38 8.11 21.18 6.83
N THR A 39 8.00 21.89 7.95
CA THR A 39 8.50 21.41 9.22
C THR A 39 7.52 20.40 9.81
N PHE A 40 8.04 19.40 10.53
CA PHE A 40 7.22 18.41 11.22
C PHE A 40 6.18 19.05 12.16
N ASP A 41 6.55 20.11 12.88
CA ASP A 41 5.65 20.84 13.76
C ASP A 41 4.50 21.52 13.01
N ALA A 42 4.76 22.05 11.81
CA ALA A 42 3.72 22.64 10.98
C ALA A 42 2.73 21.58 10.48
N ILE A 43 3.20 20.38 10.14
CA ILE A 43 2.34 19.25 9.74
C ILE A 43 1.53 18.77 10.95
N LYS A 44 2.18 18.58 12.11
CA LYS A 44 1.53 18.10 13.33
C LYS A 44 0.35 18.97 13.76
N LYS A 45 0.45 20.30 13.59
CA LYS A 45 -0.64 21.25 13.88
C LYS A 45 -1.86 21.11 12.96
N GLN A 46 -1.69 20.52 11.79
CA GLN A 46 -2.77 20.31 10.81
C GLN A 46 -3.47 18.96 10.97
N VAL A 47 -2.86 18.02 11.71
CA VAL A 47 -3.44 16.70 11.96
C VAL A 47 -4.64 16.84 12.91
N LYS A 48 -5.80 16.35 12.46
CA LYS A 48 -7.01 16.24 13.27
C LYS A 48 -7.23 14.79 13.66
N VAL A 49 -7.55 14.54 14.93
CA VAL A 49 -7.85 13.19 15.44
C VAL A 49 -9.28 13.14 15.94
N HIS A 50 -10.07 12.22 15.39
CA HIS A 50 -11.44 11.95 15.79
C HIS A 50 -11.54 10.54 16.35
N THR A 51 -12.22 10.38 17.49
CA THR A 51 -12.51 9.05 18.06
C THR A 51 -14.01 8.82 17.97
N LEU A 52 -14.41 7.75 17.27
CA LEU A 52 -15.80 7.35 17.15
C LEU A 52 -16.31 6.71 18.45
N ALA A 53 -17.63 6.60 18.57
CA ALA A 53 -18.27 5.98 19.75
C ALA A 53 -17.86 4.51 19.98
N ASN A 54 -17.46 3.80 18.92
CA ASN A 54 -16.94 2.43 19.01
C ASN A 54 -15.42 2.35 19.30
N GLY A 55 -14.76 3.48 19.60
CA GLY A 55 -13.34 3.56 19.93
C GLY A 55 -12.39 3.68 18.74
N MET A 56 -12.90 3.63 17.50
CA MET A 56 -12.06 3.76 16.30
C MET A 56 -11.49 5.18 16.17
N LYS A 57 -10.19 5.29 15.87
CA LYS A 57 -9.50 6.57 15.69
C LYS A 57 -9.34 6.89 14.21
N PHE A 58 -9.82 8.04 13.79
CA PHE A 58 -9.56 8.64 12.48
C PHE A 58 -8.52 9.74 12.63
N ILE A 59 -7.38 9.58 11.96
CA ILE A 59 -6.30 10.55 11.92
C ILE A 59 -6.31 11.16 10.52
N VAL A 60 -6.65 12.45 10.42
CA VAL A 60 -6.88 13.13 9.15
C VAL A 60 -5.88 14.26 8.98
N LEU A 61 -5.20 14.28 7.84
CA LEU A 61 -4.36 15.39 7.38
C LEU A 61 -4.91 15.90 6.05
N GLU A 62 -5.60 17.03 6.09
CA GLU A 62 -6.15 17.68 4.89
C GLU A 62 -5.05 18.46 4.15
N ARG A 63 -4.87 18.20 2.86
CA ARG A 63 -3.95 18.93 1.98
C ARG A 63 -4.63 19.22 0.65
N HIS A 64 -4.66 20.49 0.26
CA HIS A 64 -5.33 20.93 -0.97
C HIS A 64 -4.37 21.13 -2.15
N ASP A 65 -3.15 20.58 -2.07
CA ASP A 65 -2.11 20.72 -3.10
C ASP A 65 -2.46 19.95 -4.39
N ALA A 66 -3.17 18.83 -4.26
CA ALA A 66 -3.62 17.99 -5.36
C ALA A 66 -4.95 17.29 -5.00
N PRO A 67 -5.84 17.02 -5.97
CA PRO A 67 -7.12 16.35 -5.74
C PRO A 67 -6.96 14.84 -5.61
N VAL A 68 -6.13 14.39 -4.67
CA VAL A 68 -5.86 12.97 -4.39
C VAL A 68 -6.05 12.68 -2.90
N VAL A 69 -6.43 11.46 -2.58
CA VAL A 69 -6.56 10.97 -1.20
C VAL A 69 -5.73 9.71 -1.01
N SER A 70 -5.14 9.57 0.16
CA SER A 70 -4.49 8.33 0.61
C SER A 70 -5.17 7.91 1.91
N PHE A 71 -5.59 6.66 1.97
CA PHE A 71 -6.31 6.10 3.11
C PHE A 71 -5.63 4.81 3.56
N HIS A 72 -5.42 4.69 4.86
CA HIS A 72 -4.77 3.54 5.48
C HIS A 72 -5.55 3.13 6.72
N THR A 73 -5.80 1.82 6.83
CA THR A 73 -6.36 1.22 8.05
C THR A 73 -5.24 0.52 8.80
N TYR A 74 -5.10 0.83 10.09
CA TYR A 74 -4.13 0.16 10.96
C TYR A 74 -4.87 -0.66 12.00
N ALA A 75 -4.42 -1.90 12.20
CA ALA A 75 -4.86 -2.76 13.28
C ALA A 75 -3.68 -2.98 14.23
N ASP A 76 -3.92 -2.86 15.54
CA ASP A 76 -2.89 -3.03 16.58
C ASP A 76 -2.69 -4.54 16.90
N VAL A 77 -2.22 -5.28 15.89
CA VAL A 77 -2.01 -6.73 15.92
C VAL A 77 -0.96 -7.11 14.88
N GLY A 78 -0.19 -8.16 15.15
CA GLY A 78 0.75 -8.76 14.21
C GLY A 78 1.39 -10.01 14.78
N SER A 79 2.52 -10.42 14.20
CA SER A 79 3.24 -11.64 14.63
C SER A 79 3.73 -11.58 16.08
N ALA A 80 3.90 -10.39 16.64
CA ALA A 80 4.28 -10.20 18.05
C ALA A 80 3.22 -10.69 19.06
N GLN A 81 1.97 -10.85 18.63
CA GLN A 81 0.87 -11.35 19.45
C GLN A 81 0.52 -12.82 19.13
N GLU A 82 1.27 -13.49 18.26
CA GLU A 82 1.07 -14.90 17.95
C GLU A 82 1.56 -15.80 19.08
N VAL A 83 0.96 -16.99 19.19
CA VAL A 83 1.40 -18.03 20.13
C VAL A 83 2.09 -19.17 19.37
N ASP A 84 3.01 -19.84 20.06
CA ASP A 84 3.72 -20.98 19.51
C ASP A 84 2.74 -22.06 19.00
N GLY A 85 3.04 -22.60 17.82
CA GLY A 85 2.19 -23.58 17.14
C GLY A 85 1.17 -22.98 16.16
N ILE A 86 0.93 -21.66 16.17
CA ILE A 86 0.09 -20.96 15.17
C ILE A 86 0.76 -19.72 14.56
N THR A 87 2.09 -19.67 14.57
CA THR A 87 2.86 -18.56 14.00
C THR A 87 2.59 -18.40 12.49
N GLY A 88 2.58 -17.17 12.00
CA GLY A 88 2.29 -16.81 10.61
C GLY A 88 0.80 -16.59 10.30
N ILE A 89 -0.09 -16.78 11.27
CA ILE A 89 -1.53 -16.57 11.11
C ILE A 89 -1.87 -15.11 10.80
N SER A 90 -1.12 -14.14 11.32
CA SER A 90 -1.36 -12.72 11.02
C SER A 90 -1.12 -12.41 9.53
N HIS A 91 -0.09 -13.03 8.94
CA HIS A 91 0.21 -12.89 7.52
C HIS A 91 -0.83 -13.62 6.66
N ILE A 92 -1.24 -14.84 7.06
CA ILE A 92 -2.33 -15.55 6.37
C ILE A 92 -3.62 -14.71 6.39
N LEU A 93 -3.95 -14.09 7.52
CA LEU A 93 -5.11 -13.21 7.64
C LEU A 93 -5.03 -12.04 6.64
N GLU A 94 -3.85 -11.42 6.48
CA GLU A 94 -3.63 -10.37 5.48
C GLU A 94 -3.93 -10.86 4.06
N HIS A 95 -3.42 -12.04 3.67
CA HIS A 95 -3.75 -12.62 2.35
C HIS A 95 -5.24 -12.87 2.18
N MET A 96 -5.90 -13.38 3.23
CA MET A 96 -7.33 -13.71 3.20
C MET A 96 -8.23 -12.48 3.19
N ALA A 97 -7.80 -11.36 3.78
CA ALA A 97 -8.55 -10.12 3.78
C ALA A 97 -8.86 -9.59 2.36
N PHE A 98 -8.05 -9.98 1.36
CA PHE A 98 -8.22 -9.60 -0.04
C PHE A 98 -8.80 -10.71 -0.93
N LYS A 99 -9.24 -11.84 -0.35
CA LYS A 99 -9.91 -12.92 -1.12
C LYS A 99 -11.41 -12.71 -1.29
N GLY A 100 -11.94 -11.58 -0.84
CA GLY A 100 -13.34 -11.21 -0.98
C GLY A 100 -14.10 -11.27 0.34
N THR A 101 -15.37 -10.88 0.26
CA THR A 101 -16.33 -10.86 1.35
C THR A 101 -17.65 -11.46 0.85
N LYS A 102 -18.68 -11.50 1.69
CA LYS A 102 -20.01 -11.95 1.27
C LYS A 102 -20.67 -11.04 0.22
N THR A 103 -20.12 -9.84 0.01
CA THR A 103 -20.71 -8.79 -0.83
C THR A 103 -19.77 -8.23 -1.90
N VAL A 104 -18.46 -8.46 -1.80
CA VAL A 104 -17.44 -7.94 -2.73
C VAL A 104 -16.48 -9.06 -3.06
N GLY A 105 -16.18 -9.25 -4.34
CA GLY A 105 -15.30 -10.28 -4.88
C GLY A 105 -16.02 -11.53 -5.40
N THR A 106 -17.36 -11.52 -5.46
CA THR A 106 -18.16 -12.69 -5.83
C THR A 106 -19.47 -12.32 -6.50
N LYS A 107 -19.89 -13.11 -7.51
CA LYS A 107 -21.17 -12.98 -8.22
C LYS A 107 -22.33 -13.55 -7.40
N ASP A 108 -22.08 -14.58 -6.61
CA ASP A 108 -23.07 -15.26 -5.76
C ASP A 108 -22.37 -16.00 -4.62
N TYR A 109 -22.29 -15.34 -3.47
CA TYR A 109 -21.68 -15.91 -2.27
C TYR A 109 -22.39 -17.19 -1.80
N ALA A 110 -23.71 -17.30 -1.96
CA ALA A 110 -24.46 -18.45 -1.47
C ALA A 110 -24.18 -19.71 -2.31
N ALA A 111 -23.93 -19.55 -3.61
CA ALA A 111 -23.46 -20.62 -4.48
C ALA A 111 -21.98 -20.92 -4.24
N GLU A 112 -21.13 -19.89 -4.17
CA GLU A 112 -19.68 -20.04 -3.99
C GLU A 112 -19.35 -20.72 -2.66
N SER A 113 -19.98 -20.33 -1.56
CA SER A 113 -19.73 -20.91 -0.23
C SER A 113 -19.94 -22.43 -0.23
N LYS A 114 -20.93 -22.94 -0.96
CA LYS A 114 -21.18 -24.39 -1.04
C LYS A 114 -20.09 -25.12 -1.80
N LEU A 115 -19.57 -24.51 -2.86
CA LEU A 115 -18.47 -25.07 -3.63
C LEU A 115 -17.17 -25.05 -2.83
N LEU A 116 -16.90 -23.99 -2.06
CA LEU A 116 -15.77 -23.92 -1.15
C LEU A 116 -15.86 -25.01 -0.05
N ASP A 117 -17.03 -25.21 0.55
CA ASP A 117 -17.24 -26.29 1.53
C ASP A 117 -17.00 -27.68 0.91
N GLU A 118 -17.41 -27.89 -0.34
CA GLU A 118 -17.17 -29.14 -1.08
C GLU A 118 -15.67 -29.34 -1.39
N MET A 119 -14.98 -28.27 -1.79
CA MET A 119 -13.52 -28.29 -1.99
C MET A 119 -12.79 -28.68 -0.71
N ASP A 120 -13.16 -28.12 0.44
CA ASP A 120 -12.55 -28.45 1.73
C ASP A 120 -12.72 -29.93 2.07
N GLN A 121 -13.93 -30.48 1.85
CA GLN A 121 -14.19 -31.90 2.06
C GLN A 121 -13.40 -32.81 1.12
N LEU A 122 -13.24 -32.42 -0.15
CA LEU A 122 -12.45 -33.15 -1.14
C LEU A 122 -10.95 -33.10 -0.80
N TYR A 123 -10.46 -31.93 -0.40
CA TYR A 123 -9.08 -31.75 0.05
C TYR A 123 -8.77 -32.63 1.27
N ASP A 124 -9.67 -32.65 2.26
CA ASP A 124 -9.57 -33.51 3.43
C ASP A 124 -9.45 -34.99 3.07
N LYS A 125 -10.30 -35.48 2.16
CA LYS A 125 -10.25 -36.87 1.68
C LYS A 125 -8.92 -37.17 0.99
N LEU A 126 -8.45 -36.24 0.17
CA LEU A 126 -7.21 -36.35 -0.60
C LEU A 126 -5.98 -36.36 0.31
N VAL A 127 -5.92 -35.47 1.30
CA VAL A 127 -4.84 -35.46 2.31
C VAL A 127 -4.87 -36.75 3.14
N ARG A 128 -6.04 -37.21 3.58
CA ARG A 128 -6.18 -38.47 4.32
C ARG A 128 -5.66 -39.65 3.50
N GLU A 129 -6.02 -39.75 2.22
CA GLU A 129 -5.58 -40.84 1.34
C GLU A 129 -4.06 -40.81 1.12
N ARG A 130 -3.49 -39.63 0.86
CA ARG A 130 -2.02 -39.45 0.71
C ARG A 130 -1.24 -39.84 1.96
N ASN A 131 -1.83 -39.67 3.13
CA ASN A 131 -1.19 -39.96 4.42
C ASN A 131 -1.39 -41.40 4.89
N THR A 132 -2.00 -42.29 4.09
CA THR A 132 -2.11 -43.71 4.44
C THR A 132 -0.79 -44.46 4.23
N VAL A 133 -0.65 -45.63 4.87
CA VAL A 133 0.57 -46.49 4.74
C VAL A 133 0.79 -46.97 3.31
N LYS A 134 -0.28 -47.12 2.52
CA LYS A 134 -0.25 -47.52 1.10
C LYS A 134 -1.24 -46.67 0.31
N PRO A 135 -0.84 -45.47 -0.13
CA PRO A 135 -1.72 -44.56 -0.84
C PRO A 135 -2.20 -45.14 -2.18
N ASP A 136 -3.50 -45.08 -2.43
CA ASP A 136 -4.08 -45.45 -3.72
C ASP A 136 -3.92 -44.30 -4.72
N THR A 137 -3.03 -44.48 -5.69
CA THR A 137 -2.73 -43.47 -6.71
C THR A 137 -3.89 -43.17 -7.65
N ALA A 138 -4.75 -44.17 -7.93
CA ALA A 138 -5.93 -43.98 -8.77
C ALA A 138 -6.98 -43.15 -8.03
N LYS A 139 -7.19 -43.44 -6.74
CA LYS A 139 -8.11 -42.68 -5.89
C LYS A 139 -7.63 -41.25 -5.65
N ILE A 140 -6.34 -41.04 -5.42
CA ILE A 140 -5.77 -39.68 -5.28
C ILE A 140 -5.99 -38.88 -6.56
N LYS A 141 -5.75 -39.50 -7.73
CA LYS A 141 -5.96 -38.85 -9.02
C LYS A 141 -7.43 -38.47 -9.22
N ALA A 142 -8.36 -39.38 -8.94
CA ALA A 142 -9.79 -39.10 -9.04
C ALA A 142 -10.24 -37.95 -8.11
N LEU A 143 -9.78 -37.97 -6.84
CA LEU A 143 -10.08 -36.90 -5.88
C LEU A 143 -9.48 -35.55 -6.30
N GLN A 144 -8.28 -35.55 -6.89
CA GLN A 144 -7.66 -34.33 -7.41
C GLN A 144 -8.44 -33.77 -8.60
N GLU A 145 -8.86 -34.62 -9.54
CA GLU A 145 -9.67 -34.20 -10.69
C GLU A 145 -11.03 -33.61 -10.26
N GLU A 146 -11.65 -34.19 -9.24
CA GLU A 146 -12.88 -33.68 -8.66
C GLU A 146 -12.65 -32.34 -7.94
N PHE A 147 -11.60 -32.24 -7.12
CA PHE A 147 -11.20 -30.99 -6.45
C PHE A 147 -10.94 -29.87 -7.46
N ASP A 148 -10.21 -30.16 -8.54
CA ASP A 148 -9.90 -29.17 -9.59
C ASP A 148 -11.16 -28.73 -10.35
N LYS A 149 -12.12 -29.65 -10.55
CA LYS A 149 -13.40 -29.34 -11.19
C LYS A 149 -14.25 -28.41 -10.32
N VAL A 150 -14.40 -28.72 -9.02
CA VAL A 150 -15.14 -27.86 -8.08
C VAL A 150 -14.43 -26.52 -7.93
N GLY A 151 -13.09 -26.52 -7.86
CA GLY A 151 -12.28 -25.30 -7.82
C GLY A 151 -12.49 -24.37 -9.00
N LYS A 152 -12.60 -24.91 -10.22
CA LYS A 152 -12.95 -24.11 -11.42
C LYS A 152 -14.35 -23.51 -11.32
N ALA A 153 -15.33 -24.31 -10.88
CA ALA A 153 -16.70 -23.81 -10.71
C ALA A 153 -16.78 -22.69 -9.65
N ALA A 154 -16.02 -22.79 -8.56
CA ALA A 154 -15.93 -21.72 -7.57
C ALA A 154 -15.25 -20.48 -8.17
N GLN A 155 -14.16 -20.66 -8.92
CA GLN A 155 -13.43 -19.57 -9.57
C GLN A 155 -14.29 -18.79 -10.58
N ASP A 156 -15.22 -19.46 -11.28
CA ASP A 156 -16.15 -18.81 -12.20
C ASP A 156 -17.09 -17.80 -11.51
N LEU A 157 -17.31 -17.95 -10.19
CA LEU A 157 -18.10 -17.03 -9.38
C LEU A 157 -17.28 -15.85 -8.83
N VAL A 158 -15.95 -15.94 -8.83
CA VAL A 158 -15.08 -14.87 -8.32
C VAL A 158 -15.08 -13.67 -9.26
N VAL A 159 -15.23 -12.47 -8.70
CA VAL A 159 -15.06 -11.20 -9.41
C VAL A 159 -13.70 -10.63 -9.07
N VAL A 160 -12.78 -10.71 -10.03
CA VAL A 160 -11.40 -10.28 -9.85
C VAL A 160 -11.33 -8.75 -9.90
N GLN A 161 -10.57 -8.15 -8.97
CA GLN A 161 -10.37 -6.69 -8.83
C GLN A 161 -11.59 -5.86 -8.42
N GLU A 162 -12.74 -6.45 -8.07
CA GLU A 162 -13.95 -5.67 -7.72
C GLU A 162 -13.71 -4.64 -6.60
N TYR A 163 -12.90 -4.99 -5.60
CA TYR A 163 -12.53 -4.04 -4.55
C TYR A 163 -11.79 -2.80 -5.07
N TRP A 164 -10.89 -2.99 -6.04
CA TRP A 164 -10.12 -1.88 -6.62
C TRP A 164 -10.99 -1.01 -7.52
N ASP A 165 -11.91 -1.64 -8.27
CA ASP A 165 -12.88 -0.93 -9.12
C ASP A 165 -13.87 -0.08 -8.30
N LEU A 166 -14.12 -0.43 -7.02
CA LEU A 166 -14.99 0.34 -6.14
C LEU A 166 -14.31 1.58 -5.53
N ILE A 167 -12.98 1.59 -5.44
CA ILE A 167 -12.23 2.64 -4.72
C ILE A 167 -11.40 3.54 -5.65
N MET A 168 -11.29 3.20 -6.94
CA MET A 168 -10.54 3.93 -7.97
C MET A 168 -11.48 4.48 -9.05
#